data_AF-A0A7X2CB03-F1
#
_entry.id   AF-A0A7X2CB03-F1
#
_cell.length_a   1.000
_cell.length_b   1.000
_cell.length_c   1.000
_cell.angle_alpha   90.00
_cell.angle_beta   90.00
_cell.angle_gamma   90.00
#
_symmetry.space_group_name_H-M   'P 1'
#
loop_
_entity.id
_entity.type
_entity.pdbx_description
1 polymer ?
#
loop_
_entity_poly.entity_id
_entity_poly.type
_entity_poly.pdbx_seq_one_letter_code
_entity_poly.pdbx_strand_id
1 'polypeptide(L)'
;PEKVKAALGVDTIDSWDVIFKPENIEKLKKCGVSVLDSPTEMLPVALHYLGLPTNSQKKDDLQKAEELFLKVRPSIAYFHSSKYISDLANGNICVAVG
;
A
#
# COMPACT_ATOMS: atom_id res chain seq x y z
N PRO A 1 -14.91 -2.64 2.03
CA PRO A 1 -15.41 -1.93 0.82
C PRO A 1 -16.03 -0.56 1.11
N GLU A 2 -17.02 -0.47 2.00
CA GLU A 2 -17.73 0.78 2.29
C GLU A 2 -16.83 1.88 2.88
N LYS A 3 -15.94 1.53 3.82
CA LYS A 3 -14.97 2.48 4.39
C LYS A 3 -14.04 3.09 3.32
N VAL A 4 -13.64 2.31 2.33
CA VAL A 4 -12.77 2.79 1.23
C VAL A 4 -13.56 3.66 0.26
N LYS A 5 -14.77 3.25 -0.13
CA LYS A 5 -15.68 4.08 -0.94
C LYS A 5 -15.99 5.42 -0.26
N ALA A 6 -16.24 5.41 1.05
CA ALA A 6 -16.45 6.64 1.81
C ALA A 6 -15.21 7.55 1.86
N ALA A 7 -14.00 6.97 1.91
CA ALA A 7 -12.76 7.73 1.94
C ALA A 7 -12.34 8.28 0.57
N LEU A 8 -12.50 7.49 -0.50
CA LEU A 8 -11.96 7.81 -1.83
C LEU A 8 -13.02 8.23 -2.85
N GLY A 9 -14.30 7.94 -2.60
CA GLY A 9 -15.38 8.21 -3.54
C GLY A 9 -15.41 7.29 -4.77
N VAL A 10 -14.74 6.13 -4.69
CA VAL A 10 -14.66 5.16 -5.80
C VAL A 10 -15.54 3.95 -5.54
N ASP A 11 -16.16 3.43 -6.61
CA ASP A 11 -16.97 2.22 -6.56
C ASP A 11 -16.12 0.94 -6.62
N THR A 12 -14.98 1.01 -7.29
CA THR A 12 -14.06 -0.11 -7.49
C THR A 12 -12.64 0.27 -7.11
N ILE A 13 -11.87 -0.71 -6.66
CA ILE A 13 -10.43 -0.61 -6.45
C ILE A 13 -9.78 -1.50 -7.49
N ASP A 14 -9.18 -0.91 -8.50
CA ASP A 14 -8.57 -1.59 -9.65
C ASP A 14 -7.13 -1.13 -9.91
N SER A 15 -6.60 -0.23 -9.07
CA SER A 15 -5.28 0.37 -9.21
C SER A 15 -4.52 0.45 -7.89
N TRP A 16 -3.21 0.30 -7.99
CA TRP A 16 -2.24 0.54 -6.92
C TRP A 16 -2.19 2.00 -6.45
N ASP A 17 -2.82 2.91 -7.19
CA ASP A 17 -3.08 4.31 -6.79
C ASP A 17 -3.68 4.42 -5.39
N VAL A 18 -4.48 3.44 -4.95
CA VAL A 18 -5.09 3.45 -3.61
C VAL A 18 -4.04 3.49 -2.51
N ILE A 19 -2.89 2.83 -2.72
CA ILE A 19 -1.79 2.76 -1.76
C ILE A 19 -0.70 3.76 -2.09
N PHE A 20 -0.32 3.90 -3.36
CA PHE A 20 0.90 4.64 -3.74
C PHE A 20 0.69 6.11 -4.08
N LYS A 21 -0.55 6.59 -4.25
CA LYS A 21 -0.84 8.02 -4.32
C LYS A 21 -0.99 8.60 -2.91
N PRO A 22 -0.13 9.55 -2.48
CA PRO A 22 -0.21 10.16 -1.14
C PRO A 22 -1.60 10.69 -0.79
N GLU A 23 -2.28 11.33 -1.76
CA GLU A 23 -3.62 11.89 -1.61
C GLU A 23 -4.70 10.85 -1.31
N ASN A 24 -4.50 9.60 -1.74
CA ASN A 24 -5.43 8.51 -1.49
C ASN A 24 -5.14 7.87 -0.13
N ILE A 25 -3.89 7.46 0.09
CA ILE A 25 -3.52 6.76 1.32
C ILE A 25 -3.65 7.66 2.57
N GLU A 26 -3.47 8.98 2.44
CA GLU A 26 -3.73 9.93 3.52
C GLU A 26 -5.19 9.91 3.98
N LYS A 27 -6.15 9.78 3.06
CA LYS A 27 -7.58 9.64 3.41
C LYS A 27 -7.85 8.30 4.10
N LEU A 28 -7.18 7.24 3.66
CA LEU A 28 -7.32 5.87 4.20
C LEU A 28 -6.65 5.70 5.57
N LYS A 29 -5.68 6.55 5.92
CA LYS A 29 -5.03 6.57 7.23
C LYS A 29 -6.05 6.55 8.38
N LYS A 30 -7.19 7.23 8.20
CA LYS A 30 -8.28 7.30 9.20
C LYS A 30 -8.96 5.95 9.47
N CYS A 31 -8.96 5.04 8.50
CA CYS A 31 -9.58 3.72 8.62
C CYS A 31 -8.59 2.56 8.69
N GLY A 32 -7.28 2.85 8.63
CA GLY A 32 -6.20 1.87 8.81
C GLY A 32 -5.75 1.21 7.52
N VAL A 33 -4.44 1.24 7.29
CA VAL A 33 -3.76 0.62 6.13
C VAL A 33 -2.63 -0.27 6.63
N SER A 34 -2.61 -1.54 6.22
CA SER A 34 -1.48 -2.43 6.49
C SER A 34 -0.76 -2.85 5.21
N VAL A 35 0.53 -3.13 5.35
CA VAL A 35 1.37 -3.64 4.26
C VAL A 35 2.11 -4.90 4.73
N LEU A 36 2.38 -5.84 3.82
CA LEU A 36 3.22 -7.01 4.13
C LEU A 36 4.59 -6.58 4.64
N ASP A 37 5.09 -7.26 5.66
CA ASP A 37 6.48 -7.13 6.12
C ASP A 37 7.37 -8.08 5.31
N SER A 38 7.40 -7.86 4.00
CA SER A 38 8.13 -8.69 3.03
C SER A 38 8.71 -7.79 1.93
N PRO A 39 9.95 -7.30 2.08
CA PRO A 39 10.59 -6.47 1.06
C PRO A 39 10.67 -7.16 -0.30
N THR A 40 10.86 -8.49 -0.31
CA THR A 40 10.94 -9.30 -1.53
C THR A 40 9.64 -9.36 -2.31
N GLU A 41 8.50 -9.14 -1.67
CA GLU A 41 7.19 -9.06 -2.33
C GLU A 41 6.78 -7.61 -2.61
N MET A 42 7.09 -6.70 -1.68
CA MET A 42 6.65 -5.31 -1.75
C MET A 42 7.49 -4.45 -2.71
N LEU A 43 8.80 -4.68 -2.83
CA LEU A 43 9.62 -3.92 -3.78
C LEU A 43 9.25 -4.19 -5.25
N PRO A 44 9.03 -5.43 -5.70
CA PRO A 44 8.50 -5.71 -7.03
C PRO A 44 7.18 -4.99 -7.34
N VAL A 45 6.28 -4.88 -6.36
CA VAL A 45 5.01 -4.17 -6.49
C VAL A 45 5.22 -2.67 -6.71
N ALA A 46 6.11 -2.05 -5.93
CA ALA A 46 6.48 -0.63 -6.12
C ALA A 46 7.17 -0.40 -7.47
N LEU A 47 8.08 -1.29 -7.88
CA LEU A 47 8.74 -1.23 -9.19
C LEU A 47 7.72 -1.34 -10.33
N HIS A 48 6.76 -2.27 -10.22
CA HIS A 48 5.67 -2.42 -11.19
C HIS A 48 4.86 -1.14 -11.34
N TYR A 49 4.47 -0.53 -10.22
CA TYR A 49 3.73 0.74 -10.20
C TYR A 49 4.50 1.88 -10.87
N LEU A 50 5.83 1.90 -10.70
CA LEU A 50 6.72 2.88 -11.34
C LEU A 50 7.01 2.58 -12.82
N GLY A 51 6.45 1.50 -13.39
CA GLY A 51 6.73 1.06 -14.76
C GLY A 51 8.12 0.46 -14.96
N LEU A 52 8.77 0.01 -13.88
CA LEU A 52 10.10 -0.57 -13.87
C LEU A 52 10.04 -2.11 -13.88
N PRO A 53 11.12 -2.81 -14.30
CA PRO A 53 11.20 -4.27 -14.19
C PRO A 53 11.05 -4.72 -12.75
N THR A 54 10.12 -5.64 -12.48
CA THR A 54 9.79 -6.13 -11.13
C THR A 54 10.92 -6.92 -10.47
N ASN A 55 11.88 -7.39 -11.26
CA ASN A 55 13.09 -8.09 -10.83
C ASN A 55 14.36 -7.22 -10.94
N SER A 56 14.22 -5.88 -11.05
CA SER A 56 15.38 -5.00 -11.17
C SER A 56 16.28 -5.10 -9.95
N GLN A 57 17.58 -5.21 -10.21
CA GLN A 57 18.64 -5.14 -9.20
C GLN A 57 19.45 -3.84 -9.32
N LYS A 58 19.03 -2.93 -10.19
CA LYS A 58 19.71 -1.64 -10.36
C LYS A 58 19.46 -0.78 -9.12
N LYS A 59 20.55 -0.25 -8.56
CA LYS A 59 20.50 0.62 -7.38
C LYS A 59 19.51 1.79 -7.57
N ASP A 60 19.55 2.44 -8.73
CA ASP A 60 18.67 3.58 -9.03
C ASP A 60 17.19 3.22 -9.06
N ASP A 61 16.84 2.02 -9.54
CA ASP A 61 15.45 1.56 -9.57
C ASP A 61 14.95 1.24 -8.15
N LEU A 62 15.81 0.61 -7.34
CA LEU A 62 15.50 0.31 -5.94
C LEU A 62 15.36 1.59 -5.10
N GLN A 63 16.18 2.61 -5.36
CA GLN A 63 16.06 3.92 -4.72
C GLN A 63 14.73 4.60 -5.05
N LYS A 64 14.26 4.53 -6.29
CA LYS A 64 12.93 5.06 -6.66
C LYS A 64 11.80 4.33 -5.94
N ALA A 65 11.90 3.01 -5.79
CA ALA A 65 10.93 2.23 -5.03
C ALA A 65 10.94 2.59 -3.53
N GLU A 66 12.13 2.79 -2.94
CA GLU A 66 12.28 3.28 -1.56
C GLU A 66 11.63 4.65 -1.38
N GLU A 67 11.93 5.61 -2.25
CA GLU A 67 11.36 6.96 -2.22
C GLU A 67 9.82 6.93 -2.31
N LEU A 68 9.27 6.03 -3.13
CA LEU A 68 7.83 5.82 -3.22
C LEU A 68 7.25 5.35 -1.89
N PHE A 69 7.86 4.34 -1.26
CA PHE A 69 7.42 3.86 0.06
C PHE A 69 7.54 4.93 1.13
N LEU A 70 8.61 5.73 1.12
CA LEU A 70 8.80 6.82 2.09
C LEU A 70 7.70 7.88 2.00
N LYS A 71 7.18 8.18 0.81
CA LYS A 71 6.05 9.12 0.63
C LYS A 71 4.77 8.64 1.30
N VAL A 72 4.53 7.33 1.31
CA VAL A 72 3.27 6.74 1.81
C VAL A 72 3.39 6.19 3.23
N ARG A 73 4.62 5.95 3.71
CA ARG A 73 4.94 5.43 5.05
C ARG A 73 4.21 6.16 6.19
N PRO A 74 4.05 7.50 6.21
CA PRO A 74 3.34 8.19 7.29
C PRO A 74 1.85 7.82 7.43
N SER A 75 1.27 7.17 6.41
CA SER A 75 -0.13 6.76 6.37
C SER A 75 -0.33 5.26 6.55
N ILE A 76 0.76 4.48 6.59
CA ILE A 76 0.74 3.04 6.88
C ILE A 76 0.67 2.87 8.40
N ALA A 77 -0.32 2.10 8.87
CA ALA A 77 -0.50 1.82 10.29
C ALA A 77 0.56 0.85 10.83
N TYR A 78 0.86 -0.20 10.06
CA TYR A 78 1.90 -1.17 10.40
C TYR A 78 2.34 -1.99 9.17
N PHE A 79 3.50 -2.63 9.30
CA PHE A 79 4.00 -3.67 8.41
C PHE A 79 3.88 -5.02 9.13
N HIS A 80 3.08 -5.95 8.61
CA HIS A 80 2.91 -7.29 9.20
C HIS A 80 2.26 -8.27 8.22
N SER A 81 2.80 -9.47 8.09
CA SER A 81 2.39 -10.44 7.06
C SER A 81 1.24 -11.40 7.44
N SER A 82 0.50 -11.13 8.51
CA SER A 82 -0.60 -12.03 8.94
C SER A 82 -1.68 -11.37 9.80
N LYS A 83 -1.31 -10.37 10.62
CA LYS A 83 -2.25 -9.60 11.44
C LYS A 83 -3.37 -8.93 10.64
N TYR A 84 -3.11 -8.60 9.37
CA TYR A 84 -4.07 -7.93 8.50
C TYR A 84 -5.38 -8.72 8.32
N ILE A 85 -5.33 -10.07 8.38
CA ILE A 85 -6.50 -10.93 8.16
C ILE A 85 -7.55 -10.67 9.25
N SER A 86 -7.14 -10.75 10.51
CA SER A 86 -8.05 -10.53 11.64
C SER A 86 -8.44 -9.06 11.78
N ASP A 87 -7.53 -8.13 11.51
CA ASP A 87 -7.83 -6.70 11.57
C ASP A 87 -8.80 -6.24 10.46
N LEU A 88 -8.74 -6.84 9.27
CA LEU A 88 -9.76 -6.62 8.23
C LEU A 88 -11.12 -7.16 8.67
N ALA A 89 -11.16 -8.40 9.18
CA ALA A 89 -12.40 -9.04 9.62
C ALA A 89 -13.09 -8.28 10.76
N ASN A 90 -12.30 -7.74 11.70
CA ASN A 90 -12.80 -6.95 12.82
C ASN A 90 -13.06 -5.48 12.47
N GLY A 91 -12.66 -5.04 11.28
CA GLY A 91 -12.82 -3.65 10.82
C GLY A 91 -11.83 -2.65 11.45
N ASN A 92 -10.73 -3.12 12.02
CA ASN A 92 -9.63 -2.31 12.57
C ASN A 92 -8.83 -1.61 11.47
N ILE A 93 -8.73 -2.24 10.30
CA ILE A 93 -8.17 -1.65 9.08
C ILE A 93 -9.20 -1.72 7.94
N CYS A 94 -9.02 -0.89 6.91
CA CYS A 94 -9.91 -0.86 5.74
C CYS A 94 -9.21 -1.32 4.46
N VAL A 95 -7.88 -1.31 4.43
CA VAL A 95 -7.06 -1.77 3.30
C VAL A 95 -5.85 -2.53 3.82
N ALA A 96 -5.52 -3.64 3.15
CA ALA A 96 -4.30 -4.39 3.38
C ALA A 96 -3.66 -4.77 2.04
N VAL A 97 -2.34 -4.75 1.99
CA VAL A 97 -1.57 -5.61 1.08
C VAL A 97 -1.20 -6.84 1.88
N GLY A 98 -1.58 -8.03 1.39
CA GLY A 98 -1.64 -9.26 2.18
C GLY A 98 -1.49 -10.51 1.34
#